data_AF-A0A7S0ZR70-F1
#
_entry.id   AF-A0A7S0ZR70-F1
#
_cell.length_a   1.000
_cell.length_b   1.000
_cell.length_c   1.000
_cell.angle_alpha   90.00
_cell.angle_beta   90.00
_cell.angle_gamma   90.00
#
_symmetry.space_group_name_H-M   'P 1'
#
loop_
_entity.id
_entity.type
_entity.pdbx_description
1 polymer ?
#
loop_
_entity_poly.entity_id
_entity_poly.type
_entity_poly.pdbx_seq_one_letter_code
_entity_poly.pdbx_strand_id
1 'polypeptide(L)'
;TLSIILTSGEEVVPQLFVEAYGSLKELAHAATASLEVTPSRCVLLSPAGDRLAHTQNVSDTQLADGDVVTVLVLGVPRLFAHSHGRAFAAVRGDGSVVTWGEAELGGNSEKVKAQLSGGVEHVVGNQRAFAAIKE
;
A
#
# COMPACT_ATOMS: atom_id res chain seq x y z
N THR A 1 -21.93 -9.41 -8.47
CA THR A 1 -20.57 -8.87 -8.50
C THR A 1 -20.33 -8.05 -7.24
N LEU A 2 -19.08 -7.86 -6.81
CA LEU A 2 -18.72 -6.93 -5.74
C LEU A 2 -18.10 -5.68 -6.33
N SER A 3 -18.20 -4.55 -5.62
CA SER A 3 -17.41 -3.35 -5.91
C SER A 3 -16.45 -3.09 -4.77
N ILE A 4 -15.22 -2.70 -5.11
CA ILE A 4 -14.20 -2.32 -4.13
C ILE A 4 -14.00 -0.81 -4.20
N ILE A 5 -14.20 -0.12 -3.08
CA ILE A 5 -14.04 1.33 -2.98
C ILE A 5 -12.98 1.72 -1.97
N LEU A 6 -12.43 2.91 -2.11
CA LEU A 6 -11.66 3.59 -1.07
C LEU A 6 -12.59 4.21 -0.02
N THR A 7 -12.03 4.55 1.14
CA THR A 7 -12.72 5.39 2.14
C THR A 7 -13.07 6.79 1.62
N SER A 8 -12.48 7.23 0.51
CA SER A 8 -12.86 8.45 -0.21
C SER A 8 -14.17 8.29 -1.01
N GLY A 9 -14.66 7.06 -1.19
CA GLY A 9 -15.78 6.72 -2.08
C GLY A 9 -15.38 6.47 -3.53
N GLU A 10 -14.09 6.56 -3.87
CA GLU A 10 -13.57 6.25 -5.19
C GLU A 10 -13.62 4.75 -5.45
N GLU A 11 -14.14 4.35 -6.61
CA GLU A 11 -14.21 2.94 -7.02
C GLU A 11 -12.88 2.48 -7.61
N VAL A 12 -12.30 1.45 -7.00
CA VAL A 12 -10.95 0.93 -7.32
C VAL A 12 -11.04 -0.27 -8.25
N VAL A 13 -12.03 -1.13 -8.02
CA VAL A 13 -12.29 -2.29 -8.88
C VAL A 13 -13.81 -2.45 -9.05
N PRO A 14 -14.36 -2.10 -10.22
CA PRO A 14 -15.78 -2.25 -10.50
C PRO A 14 -16.12 -3.69 -10.89
N GLN A 15 -17.30 -4.14 -10.49
CA GLN A 15 -17.93 -5.39 -10.94
C GLN A 15 -17.05 -6.65 -10.83
N LEU A 16 -16.42 -6.83 -9.67
CA LEU A 16 -15.61 -8.00 -9.38
C LEU A 16 -16.49 -9.27 -9.28
N PHE A 17 -16.12 -10.32 -10.02
CA PHE A 17 -16.79 -11.62 -9.88
C PHE A 17 -16.12 -12.41 -8.75
N VAL A 18 -16.87 -12.66 -7.67
CA VAL A 18 -16.37 -13.37 -6.48
C VAL A 18 -15.84 -14.76 -6.82
N GLU A 19 -16.50 -15.45 -7.75
CA GLU A 19 -16.11 -16.79 -8.19
C GLU A 19 -14.73 -16.83 -8.87
N ALA A 20 -14.19 -15.69 -9.32
CA ALA A 20 -12.86 -15.61 -9.92
C ALA A 20 -11.73 -15.56 -8.87
N TYR A 21 -12.05 -15.31 -7.60
CA TYR A 21 -11.07 -15.15 -6.52
C TYR A 21 -11.30 -16.20 -5.44
N GLY A 22 -10.31 -17.04 -5.20
CA GLY A 22 -10.40 -18.11 -4.19
C GLY A 22 -10.26 -17.56 -2.76
N SER A 23 -9.49 -16.48 -2.58
CA SER A 23 -9.20 -15.91 -1.26
C SER A 23 -9.26 -14.39 -1.21
N LEU A 24 -9.53 -13.85 -0.01
CA LEU A 24 -9.46 -12.40 0.22
C LEU A 24 -8.05 -11.82 0.03
N LYS A 25 -7.00 -12.66 0.10
CA LYS A 25 -5.62 -12.25 -0.22
C LYS A 25 -5.48 -11.85 -1.67
N GLU A 26 -6.09 -12.60 -2.59
CA GLU A 26 -6.06 -12.29 -4.03
C GLU A 26 -6.87 -11.03 -4.33
N LEU A 27 -8.00 -10.87 -3.65
CA LEU A 27 -8.84 -9.68 -3.73
C LEU A 27 -8.12 -8.43 -3.20
N ALA A 28 -7.42 -8.55 -2.06
CA ALA A 28 -6.56 -7.50 -1.53
C ALA A 28 -5.45 -7.15 -2.53
N HIS A 29 -4.76 -8.14 -3.10
CA HIS A 29 -3.74 -7.92 -4.13
C HIS A 29 -4.28 -7.18 -5.35
N ALA A 30 -5.46 -7.57 -5.86
CA ALA A 30 -6.08 -6.93 -7.00
C ALA A 30 -6.44 -5.45 -6.69
N ALA A 31 -7.03 -5.21 -5.53
CA ALA A 31 -7.34 -3.85 -5.08
C ALA A 31 -6.07 -3.00 -4.91
N THR A 32 -5.02 -3.57 -4.31
CA THR A 32 -3.77 -2.83 -4.07
C THR A 32 -2.95 -2.61 -5.33
N ALA A 33 -3.04 -3.51 -6.32
CA ALA A 33 -2.40 -3.33 -7.63
C ALA A 33 -2.93 -2.08 -8.34
N SER A 34 -4.24 -1.83 -8.28
CA SER A 34 -4.85 -0.59 -8.80
C SER A 34 -4.44 0.66 -8.03
N LEU A 35 -4.02 0.52 -6.77
CA LEU A 35 -3.67 1.63 -5.88
C LEU A 35 -2.14 1.85 -5.74
N GLU A 36 -1.32 1.04 -6.39
CA GLU A 36 0.14 1.02 -6.26
C GLU A 36 0.66 0.86 -4.82
N VAL A 37 -0.15 0.28 -3.94
CA VAL A 37 0.19 0.05 -2.52
C VAL A 37 0.50 -1.41 -2.26
N THR A 38 1.21 -1.70 -1.16
CA THR A 38 1.45 -3.08 -0.75
C THR A 38 0.21 -3.67 -0.06
N PRO A 39 -0.15 -4.96 -0.30
CA PRO A 39 -1.30 -5.61 0.33
C PRO A 39 -1.26 -5.61 1.86
N SER A 40 -0.06 -5.67 2.43
CA SER A 40 0.20 -5.59 3.88
C SER A 40 -0.21 -4.25 4.50
N ARG A 41 -0.37 -3.21 3.68
CA ARG A 41 -0.83 -1.88 4.08
C ARG A 41 -2.32 -1.68 3.88
N CYS A 42 -3.08 -2.67 3.43
CA CYS A 42 -4.51 -2.54 3.24
C CYS A 42 -5.30 -3.39 4.21
N VAL A 43 -6.44 -2.86 4.63
CA VAL A 43 -7.47 -3.57 5.38
C VAL A 43 -8.74 -3.56 4.55
N LEU A 44 -9.31 -4.74 4.32
CA LEU A 44 -10.62 -4.89 3.70
C LEU A 44 -11.70 -4.84 4.78
N LEU A 45 -12.75 -4.07 4.53
CA LEU A 45 -13.91 -3.92 5.40
C LEU A 45 -15.17 -4.40 4.69
N SER A 46 -15.99 -5.19 5.38
CA SER A 46 -17.33 -5.56 4.94
C SER A 46 -18.25 -4.32 4.90
N PRO A 47 -19.42 -4.39 4.25
CA PRO A 47 -20.42 -3.32 4.29
C PRO A 47 -20.87 -2.96 5.72
N ALA A 48 -20.83 -3.93 6.65
CA ALA A 48 -21.15 -3.73 8.06
C ALA A 48 -20.01 -3.06 8.86
N GLY A 49 -18.83 -2.87 8.24
CA GLY A 49 -17.64 -2.31 8.86
C GLY A 49 -16.74 -3.34 9.54
N ASP A 50 -17.04 -4.64 9.40
CA ASP A 50 -16.21 -5.69 9.96
C ASP A 50 -14.92 -5.86 9.17
N ARG A 51 -13.81 -6.08 9.89
CA ARG A 51 -12.52 -6.37 9.27
C ARG A 51 -12.51 -7.76 8.67
N LEU A 52 -12.26 -7.83 7.37
CA LEU A 52 -12.09 -9.07 6.63
C LEU A 52 -10.62 -9.49 6.66
N ALA A 53 -10.32 -10.70 7.13
CA ALA A 53 -8.95 -11.17 7.22
C ALA A 53 -8.47 -11.69 5.86
N HIS A 54 -7.28 -11.27 5.43
CA HIS A 54 -6.68 -11.70 4.15
C HIS A 54 -6.54 -13.22 4.01
N THR A 55 -6.51 -13.96 5.13
CA THR A 55 -6.38 -15.42 5.15
C THR A 55 -7.70 -16.17 4.99
N GLN A 56 -8.85 -15.48 4.98
CA GLN A 56 -10.16 -16.12 4.79
C GLN A 56 -10.49 -16.27 3.30
N ASN A 57 -11.25 -17.32 2.97
CA ASN A 57 -11.84 -17.44 1.65
C ASN A 57 -13.03 -16.50 1.53
N VAL A 58 -13.34 -16.08 0.31
CA VAL A 58 -14.50 -15.22 0.10
C VAL A 58 -15.81 -15.96 0.43
N SER A 59 -15.86 -17.27 0.19
CA SER A 59 -17.00 -18.15 0.56
C SER A 59 -17.28 -18.20 2.06
N ASP A 60 -16.27 -17.94 2.90
CA ASP A 60 -16.40 -18.01 4.36
C ASP A 60 -16.84 -16.66 4.94
N THR A 61 -17.07 -15.66 4.08
CA THR A 61 -17.58 -14.34 4.45
C THR A 61 -19.09 -14.27 4.28
N GLN A 62 -19.72 -13.25 4.87
CA GLN A 62 -21.13 -12.93 4.65
C GLN A 62 -21.34 -11.97 3.46
N LEU A 63 -20.34 -11.82 2.59
CA LEU A 63 -20.44 -10.93 1.43
C LEU A 63 -21.40 -11.52 0.39
N ALA A 64 -22.35 -10.71 -0.05
CA ALA A 64 -23.36 -11.04 -1.03
C ALA A 64 -23.11 -10.35 -2.37
N ASP A 65 -23.82 -10.79 -3.41
CA ASP A 65 -23.82 -10.13 -4.70
C ASP A 65 -24.33 -8.69 -4.58
N GLY A 66 -23.56 -7.72 -5.08
CA GLY A 66 -23.85 -6.29 -5.00
C GLY A 66 -23.21 -5.59 -3.80
N ASP A 67 -22.54 -6.31 -2.90
CA ASP A 67 -21.89 -5.70 -1.76
C ASP A 67 -20.70 -4.82 -2.14
N VAL A 68 -20.51 -3.78 -1.32
CA VAL A 68 -19.41 -2.82 -1.45
C VAL A 68 -18.39 -3.07 -0.35
N VAL A 69 -17.20 -3.51 -0.75
CA VAL A 69 -16.06 -3.70 0.15
C VAL A 69 -15.26 -2.40 0.19
N THR A 70 -15.00 -1.90 1.40
CA THR A 70 -14.16 -0.69 1.58
C THR A 70 -12.72 -1.10 1.86
N VAL A 71 -11.77 -0.53 1.11
CA VAL A 71 -10.33 -0.65 1.34
C VAL A 71 -9.87 0.54 2.17
N LEU A 72 -9.28 0.24 3.33
CA LEU A 72 -8.55 1.20 4.14
C LEU A 72 -7.04 1.01 3.91
N VAL A 73 -6.39 2.03 3.35
CA VAL A 73 -4.92 2.06 3.21
C VAL A 73 -4.31 2.64 4.48
N LEU A 74 -3.61 1.80 5.24
CA LEU A 74 -2.91 2.17 6.47
C LEU A 74 -1.52 2.72 6.15
N GLY A 75 -1.34 4.02 6.36
CA GLY A 75 -0.05 4.69 6.26
C GLY A 75 0.49 5.11 7.62
N VAL A 76 1.38 4.32 8.22
CA VAL A 76 2.40 4.91 9.09
C VAL A 76 3.63 5.23 8.22
N PRO A 77 4.00 6.51 8.08
CA PRO A 77 5.25 6.85 7.41
C PRO A 77 6.40 6.23 8.19
N ARG A 78 7.20 5.40 7.53
CA ARG A 78 8.42 4.84 8.16
C ARG A 78 9.55 5.81 7.91
N LEU A 79 10.03 6.45 8.98
CA LEU A 79 11.14 7.38 8.95
C LEU A 79 12.47 6.64 9.11
N PHE A 80 13.41 6.94 8.22
CA PHE A 80 14.78 6.49 8.27
C PHE A 80 15.68 7.72 8.37
N ALA A 81 16.64 7.69 9.28
CA ALA A 81 17.59 8.77 9.49
C ALA A 81 19.01 8.21 9.39
N HIS A 82 19.90 8.98 8.77
CA HIS A 82 21.30 8.63 8.66
C HIS A 82 22.22 9.82 9.00
N SER A 83 23.51 9.53 9.26
CA SER A 83 24.61 10.50 9.40
C SER A 83 24.37 11.52 10.50
N HIS A 84 24.20 11.04 11.74
CA HIS A 84 23.94 11.90 12.89
C HIS A 84 22.72 12.83 12.70
N GLY A 85 21.72 12.41 11.91
CA GLY A 85 20.51 13.20 11.62
C GLY A 85 20.69 14.25 10.51
N ARG A 86 21.63 14.06 9.58
CA ARG A 86 21.86 15.00 8.46
C ARG A 86 21.06 14.68 7.20
N ALA A 87 20.61 13.43 7.02
CA ALA A 87 19.78 13.03 5.89
C ALA A 87 18.70 12.03 6.34
N PHE A 88 17.54 12.10 5.69
CA PHE A 88 16.35 11.35 6.06
C PHE A 88 15.62 10.83 4.83
N ALA A 89 14.91 9.72 5.00
CA ALA A 89 14.00 9.16 4.02
C ALA A 89 12.71 8.69 4.72
N ALA A 90 11.56 8.87 4.10
CA ALA A 90 10.29 8.32 4.58
C ALA A 90 9.56 7.54 3.48
N VAL A 91 9.10 6.34 3.82
CA VAL A 91 8.18 5.56 2.99
C VAL A 91 6.75 5.92 3.37
N ARG A 92 5.99 6.48 2.43
CA ARG A 92 4.59 6.87 2.59
C ARG A 92 3.66 5.66 2.47
N GLY A 93 2.39 5.84 2.83
CA GLY A 93 1.38 4.77 2.77
C GLY A 93 1.13 4.23 1.35
N ASP A 94 1.36 5.08 0.35
CA ASP A 94 1.29 4.77 -1.08
C ASP A 94 2.57 4.07 -1.61
N GLY A 95 3.53 3.74 -0.74
CA GLY A 95 4.80 3.15 -1.16
C GLY A 95 5.74 4.11 -1.88
N SER A 96 5.42 5.41 -1.93
CA SER A 96 6.35 6.44 -2.43
C SER A 96 7.38 6.81 -1.36
N VAL A 97 8.55 7.31 -1.79
CA VAL A 97 9.62 7.75 -0.89
C VAL A 97 9.84 9.25 -1.00
N VAL A 98 9.94 9.92 0.14
CA VAL A 98 10.40 11.31 0.24
C VAL A 98 11.73 11.34 0.97
N THR A 99 12.72 12.04 0.42
CA THR A 99 14.01 12.28 1.07
C THR A 99 14.16 13.76 1.42
N TRP A 100 14.88 14.06 2.51
CA TRP A 100 15.26 15.42 2.86
C TRP A 100 16.57 15.46 3.65
N GLY A 101 17.16 16.65 3.78
CA GLY A 101 18.47 16.86 4.40
C GLY A 101 19.59 16.99 3.37
N GLU A 102 20.81 16.61 3.76
CA GLU A 102 22.02 16.83 2.96
C GLU A 102 22.02 16.01 1.66
N ALA A 103 22.12 16.72 0.53
CA ALA A 103 22.05 16.12 -0.81
C ALA A 103 23.14 15.07 -1.06
N GLU A 104 24.37 15.33 -0.62
CA GLU A 104 25.54 14.45 -0.79
C GLU A 104 25.42 13.13 0.00
N LEU A 105 24.46 13.01 0.92
CA LEU A 105 24.22 11.82 1.74
C LEU A 105 22.87 11.14 1.42
N GLY A 106 22.28 11.46 0.26
CA GLY A 106 21.01 10.88 -0.19
C GLY A 106 19.77 11.67 0.21
N GLY A 107 19.92 12.90 0.71
CA GLY A 107 18.80 13.82 0.99
C GLY A 107 18.11 14.36 -0.28
N ASN A 108 18.76 14.27 -1.45
CA ASN A 108 18.17 14.66 -2.74
C ASN A 108 17.93 13.43 -3.62
N SER A 109 16.66 13.10 -3.85
CA SER A 109 16.23 12.00 -4.72
C SER A 109 15.65 12.46 -6.08
N GLU A 110 15.76 13.74 -6.47
CA GLU A 110 15.10 14.26 -7.69
C GLU A 110 15.44 13.46 -8.95
N LYS A 111 16.70 13.04 -9.10
CA LYS A 111 17.18 12.26 -10.24
C LYS A 111 16.52 10.87 -10.36
N VAL A 112 16.00 10.34 -9.26
CA VAL A 112 15.37 9.01 -9.18
C VAL A 112 13.91 9.08 -8.72
N LYS A 113 13.30 10.27 -8.70
CA LYS A 113 11.95 10.51 -8.20
C LYS A 113 10.91 9.60 -8.84
N ALA A 114 11.00 9.38 -10.15
CA ALA A 114 10.11 8.48 -10.89
C ALA A 114 10.23 7.00 -10.46
N GLN A 115 11.40 6.57 -9.96
CA GLN A 115 11.60 5.20 -9.49
C GLN A 115 11.07 4.98 -8.06
N LEU A 116 10.88 6.09 -7.32
CA LEU A 116 10.44 6.14 -5.93
C LEU A 116 8.96 6.55 -5.78
N SER A 117 8.17 6.53 -6.86
CA SER A 117 6.77 6.99 -6.84
C SER A 117 5.78 5.99 -6.23
N GLY A 118 6.18 4.73 -6.04
CA GLY A 118 5.29 3.68 -5.54
C GLY A 118 6.02 2.34 -5.41
N GLY A 119 5.41 1.39 -4.68
CA GLY A 119 5.92 0.03 -4.52
C GLY A 119 7.18 -0.13 -3.65
N VAL A 120 7.64 0.91 -2.93
CA VAL A 120 8.73 0.77 -1.96
C VAL A 120 8.15 0.28 -0.63
N GLU A 121 8.66 -0.84 -0.12
CA GLU A 121 8.25 -1.39 1.16
C GLU A 121 9.17 -0.96 2.30
N HIS A 122 10.47 -0.96 2.00
CA HIS A 122 11.55 -0.70 2.96
C HIS A 122 12.60 0.23 2.38
N VAL A 123 13.22 1.01 3.26
CA VAL A 123 14.46 1.74 2.95
C VAL A 123 15.53 1.27 3.91
N VAL A 124 16.69 0.94 3.38
CA VAL A 124 17.90 0.64 4.16
C VAL A 124 18.94 1.71 3.87
N GLY A 125 19.85 1.97 4.81
CA GLY A 125 20.87 3.01 4.65
C GLY A 125 22.24 2.55 5.14
N ASN A 126 23.28 3.12 4.55
CA ASN A 126 24.67 3.04 5.03
C ASN A 126 25.22 4.45 5.29
N GLN A 127 26.53 4.55 5.57
CA GLN A 127 27.17 5.82 5.95
C GLN A 127 26.99 6.99 4.95
N ARG A 128 26.58 6.74 3.70
CA ARG A 128 26.48 7.77 2.66
C ARG A 128 25.27 7.66 1.74
N ALA A 129 24.44 6.62 1.89
CA ALA A 129 23.38 6.35 0.93
C ALA A 129 22.18 5.64 1.56
N PHE A 130 21.04 5.79 0.90
CA PHE A 130 19.84 4.98 1.09
C PHE A 130 19.63 4.05 -0.11
N ALA A 131 19.03 2.88 0.13
CA ALA A 131 18.52 1.99 -0.89
C ALA A 131 17.06 1.67 -0.60
N ALA A 132 16.20 1.89 -1.60
CA ALA A 132 14.80 1.51 -1.56
C ALA A 132 14.66 0.04 -2.01
N ILE A 133 13.86 -0.72 -1.27
CA ILE A 133 13.55 -2.12 -1.57
C ILE A 133 12.08 -2.17 -2.01
N LYS A 134 11.87 -2.71 -3.20
CA LYS A 134 10.57 -2.98 -3.82
C LYS A 134 10.38 -4.49 -3.88
N GLU A 135 9.16 -4.99 -3.78
CA GLU A 135 8.85 -6.38 -4.18
C GLU A 135 8.79 -6.51 -5.71
#